data_AF-A0A1I0YLN3-F1
#
_entry.id   AF-A0A1I0YLN3-F1
#
_cell.length_a   1.000
_cell.length_b   1.000
_cell.length_c   1.000
_cell.angle_alpha   90.00
_cell.angle_beta   90.00
_cell.angle_gamma   90.00
#
_symmetry.space_group_name_H-M   'P 1'
#
loop_
_entity.id
_entity.type
_entity.pdbx_description
1 polymer ?
#
loop_
_entity_poly.entity_id
_entity_poly.type
_entity_poly.pdbx_seq_one_letter_code
_entity_poly.pdbx_strand_id
1 'polypeptide(L)' 'MKKMYGEIKVRKNFFPNDARELVAKDKIGFLLVQSKISEKTKAILDKGGIVVYENISIEVVSDIREKIKSKKK' A
#
# COMPACT_ATOMS: atom_id res chain seq x y z
N MET A 1 -9.54 8.95 18.30
CA MET A 1 -8.92 9.99 17.45
C MET A 1 -8.82 9.46 16.03
N LYS A 2 -9.28 10.27 15.06
CA LYS A 2 -9.59 9.90 13.67
C LYS A 2 -8.30 9.43 12.97
N LYS A 3 -8.02 8.12 12.93
CA LYS A 3 -7.04 7.58 11.99
C LYS A 3 -7.67 7.75 10.61
N MET A 4 -7.44 8.90 10.00
CA MET A 4 -7.70 9.10 8.59
C MET A 4 -6.72 8.14 7.91
N TYR A 5 -7.19 6.92 7.65
CA TYR A 5 -6.45 5.93 6.91
C TYR A 5 -5.94 6.65 5.66
N GLY A 6 -4.63 6.88 5.58
CA GLY A 6 -4.05 7.71 4.53
C GLY A 6 -4.37 7.18 3.13
N GLU A 7 -3.74 7.74 2.10
CA GLU A 7 -3.90 7.27 0.73
C GLU A 7 -3.74 5.74 0.63
N ILE A 8 -4.60 5.10 -0.17
CA ILE A 8 -4.50 3.68 -0.48
C ILE A 8 -3.70 3.55 -1.77
N LYS A 9 -2.59 2.82 -1.74
CA LYS A 9 -1.73 2.63 -2.91
C LYS A 9 -1.69 1.18 -3.34
N VAL A 10 -1.84 0.94 -4.63
CA VAL A 10 -1.84 -0.41 -5.20
C VAL A 10 -0.68 -0.59 -6.18
N ARG A 11 0.20 -1.56 -5.91
CA ARG A 11 1.41 -1.84 -6.69
C ARG A 11 1.44 -3.30 -7.14
N LYS A 12 1.94 -3.55 -8.35
CA LYS A 12 2.20 -4.92 -8.83
C LYS A 12 3.49 -5.46 -8.20
N ASN A 13 4.59 -4.74 -8.43
CA ASN A 13 5.90 -5.01 -7.84
C ASN A 13 6.26 -3.92 -6.82
N PHE A 14 6.99 -4.30 -5.77
CA PHE A 14 7.38 -3.40 -4.70
C PHE A 14 8.77 -3.73 -4.16
N PHE A 15 9.69 -2.77 -4.21
CA PHE A 15 11.08 -2.98 -3.80
C PHE A 15 11.41 -2.27 -2.47
N PRO A 16 12.51 -2.63 -1.80
CA PRO A 16 12.91 -2.02 -0.53
C PRO A 16 13.15 -0.50 -0.62
N ASN A 17 13.60 -0.01 -1.78
CA ASN A 17 13.81 1.43 -1.97
C ASN A 17 12.48 2.20 -2.03
N ASP A 18 11.48 1.64 -2.74
CA ASP A 18 10.12 2.18 -2.76
C ASP A 18 9.53 2.29 -1.35
N ALA A 19 9.83 1.32 -0.48
CA ALA A 19 9.36 1.30 0.91
C ALA A 19 9.81 2.54 1.69
N ARG A 20 11.09 2.91 1.58
CA ARG A 20 11.65 4.08 2.27
C ARG A 20 11.02 5.37 1.75
N GLU A 21 10.87 5.49 0.43
CA GLU A 21 10.21 6.66 -0.17
C GLU A 21 8.74 6.76 0.22
N LEU A 22 8.05 5.64 0.39
CA LEU A 22 6.65 5.61 0.81
C LEU A 22 6.48 6.10 2.25
N VAL A 23 7.33 5.61 3.15
CA VAL A 23 7.33 6.01 4.55
C VAL A 23 7.69 7.50 4.67
N ALA A 24 8.70 7.97 3.92
CA ALA A 24 9.08 9.39 3.92
C ALA A 24 7.97 10.34 3.45
N LYS A 25 7.00 9.86 2.66
CA LYS A 25 5.88 10.67 2.19
C LYS A 25 4.78 10.87 3.23
N ASP A 26 4.76 10.08 4.31
CA ASP A 26 3.86 10.17 5.48
C ASP A 26 2.36 10.41 5.17
N LYS A 27 1.90 9.95 4.00
CA LYS A 27 0.52 10.15 3.53
C LYS A 27 -0.24 8.85 3.28
N ILE A 28 0.45 7.71 3.26
CA ILE A 28 -0.10 6.43 2.82
C ILE A 28 -0.34 5.56 4.05
N GLY A 29 -1.60 5.18 4.27
CA GLY A 29 -1.96 4.28 5.37
C GLY A 29 -1.99 2.81 4.97
N PHE A 30 -2.30 2.53 3.69
CA PHE A 30 -2.47 1.17 3.18
C PHE A 30 -1.71 0.96 1.88
N LEU A 31 -0.96 -0.13 1.82
CA LEU A 31 -0.28 -0.61 0.62
C LEU A 31 -0.80 -1.99 0.26
N LEU A 32 -1.35 -2.13 -0.95
CA LEU A 32 -1.78 -3.40 -1.53
C LEU A 32 -0.77 -3.81 -2.61
N VAL A 33 -0.16 -4.98 -2.46
CA VAL A 33 0.86 -5.50 -3.37
C VAL A 33 0.42 -6.86 -3.92
N GLN A 34 0.50 -7.03 -5.24
CA GLN A 34 0.21 -8.33 -5.87
C GLN A 34 1.34 -9.34 -5.61
N SER A 35 2.58 -8.87 -5.64
CA SER A 35 3.75 -9.69 -5.35
C SER A 35 4.02 -9.80 -3.84
N LYS A 36 4.67 -10.90 -3.43
CA LYS A 36 5.21 -11.04 -2.07
C LYS A 36 6.36 -10.04 -1.88
N ILE A 37 6.38 -9.37 -0.72
CA ILE A 37 7.48 -8.48 -0.35
C ILE A 37 8.44 -9.16 0.63
N SER A 38 9.71 -8.78 0.57
CA SER A 38 10.72 -9.26 1.51
C SER A 38 10.42 -8.80 2.93
N GLU A 39 10.82 -9.60 3.93
CA GLU A 39 10.64 -9.26 5.36
C GLU A 39 11.28 -7.92 5.73
N LYS A 40 12.44 -7.61 5.13
CA LYS A 40 13.11 -6.31 5.30
C LYS A 40 12.22 -5.14 4.87
N THR A 41 11.48 -5.31 3.77
CA THR A 41 10.54 -4.30 3.27
C THR A 41 9.33 -4.16 4.19
N LYS A 42 8.77 -5.29 4.66
CA LYS A 42 7.70 -5.29 5.68
C LYS A 42 8.09 -4.51 6.92
N ALA A 43 9.28 -4.78 7.47
CA ALA A 43 9.75 -4.12 8.68
C ALA A 43 9.90 -2.59 8.50
N ILE A 44 10.27 -2.13 7.31
CA ILE A 44 10.34 -0.69 7.00
C ILE A 44 8.92 -0.07 6.99
N LEU A 45 7.97 -0.74 6.33
CA LEU A 45 6.60 -0.24 6.19
C LEU A 45 5.86 -0.25 7.53
N ASP A 46 6.04 -1.29 8.34
CA ASP A 46 5.47 -1.43 9.68
C ASP A 46 5.97 -0.32 10.62
N LYS A 47 7.28 -0.06 10.62
CA LYS A 47 7.87 1.09 11.35
C LYS A 47 7.31 2.44 10.90
N GLY A 48 6.94 2.55 9.63
CA GLY A 48 6.28 3.73 9.07
C GLY A 48 4.77 3.78 9.32
N GLY A 49 4.19 2.82 10.05
CA GLY A 49 2.76 2.77 10.33
C GLY A 49 1.90 2.41 9.11
N ILE A 50 2.50 1.85 8.05
CA ILE A 50 1.81 1.49 6.82
C ILE A 50 1.36 0.03 6.90
N VAL A 51 0.06 -0.20 6.78
CA VAL A 51 -0.49 -1.56 6.74
C VAL A 51 -0.35 -2.13 5.33
N VAL A 52 0.28 -3.28 5.22
CA VAL A 52 0.56 -3.92 3.93
C VAL A 52 -0.23 -5.20 3.78
N TYR A 53 -0.88 -5.33 2.63
CA TYR A 53 -1.48 -6.58 2.19
C TYR A 53 -0.75 -7.07 0.93
N GLU A 54 -0.25 -8.29 0.98
CA GLU A 54 0.54 -8.91 -0.08
C GLU A 54 -0.20 -10.11 -0.69
N ASN A 55 0.28 -10.56 -1.86
CA ASN A 55 -0.29 -11.70 -2.58
C ASN A 55 -1.77 -11.54 -2.93
N ILE A 56 -2.15 -10.32 -3.29
CA ILE A 56 -3.53 -10.01 -3.66
C ILE A 56 -3.78 -10.36 -5.13
N SER A 57 -4.85 -11.10 -5.40
CA SER A 57 -5.32 -11.41 -6.74
C SER A 57 -5.57 -10.16 -7.58
N ILE A 58 -5.31 -10.27 -8.88
CA ILE A 58 -5.49 -9.17 -9.82
C ILE A 58 -6.95 -8.66 -9.85
N GLU A 59 -7.90 -9.56 -9.63
CA GLU A 59 -9.34 -9.28 -9.57
C GLU A 59 -9.66 -8.30 -8.44
N VAL A 60 -9.17 -8.57 -7.23
CA VAL A 60 -9.33 -7.72 -6.05
C VAL A 60 -8.64 -6.38 -6.25
N VAL A 61 -7.44 -6.38 -6.85
CA VAL A 61 -6.74 -5.13 -7.19
C VAL A 61 -7.54 -4.29 -8.20
N SER A 62 -8.16 -4.93 -9.19
CA SER A 62 -8.99 -4.23 -10.17
C SER A 62 -10.21 -3.60 -9.52
N ASP A 63 -10.94 -4.36 -8.70
CA ASP A 63 -12.12 -3.87 -7.96
C ASP A 63 -11.78 -2.68 -7.05
N ILE A 64 -10.67 -2.77 -6.29
CA ILE A 64 -10.21 -1.67 -5.45
C ILE A 64 -9.85 -0.44 -6.29
N ARG A 65 -9.17 -0.63 -7.43
CA ARG A 65 -8.82 0.49 -8.32
C ARG A 65 -10.05 1.18 -8.91
N GLU A 66 -11.08 0.43 -9.28
CA GLU A 66 -12.34 0.99 -9.76
C GLU A 66 -13.06 1.77 -8.67
N LYS A 67 -13.15 1.22 -7.46
CA LYS A 67 -13.75 1.91 -6.30
C LYS A 67 -13.02 3.20 -5.94
N ILE A 68 -11.69 3.21 -6.02
CA ILE A 68 -10.87 4.42 -5.79
C ILE A 68 -11.13 5.46 -6.88
N LYS A 69 -11.24 5.05 -8.15
CA LYS A 69 -11.55 5.98 -9.26
C LYS A 69 -12.93 6.60 -9.10
N SER A 70 -13.95 5.82 -8.77
CA SER A 70 -15.33 6.31 -8.64
C SER A 70 -15.54 7.26 -7.47
N LYS A 71 -14.74 7.16 -6.39
CA LYS A 71 -14.79 8.08 -5.24
C LYS A 71 -14.10 9.44 -5.47
N LYS A 72 -13.36 9.61 -6.57
CA LYS A 72 -12.67 10.86 -6.90
C LYS A 72 -13.55 11.86 -7.67
N LYS A 73 -14.80 11.50 -7.95
CA LYS A 73 -15.79 12.29 -8.69
C LYS A 73 -16.85 12.81 -7.74
#